data_AF-A0A2E8EC59-F1
#
_entry.id   AF-A0A2E8EC59-F1
#
_cell.length_a   1.000
_cell.length_b   1.000
_cell.length_c   1.000
_cell.angle_alpha   90.00
_cell.angle_beta   90.00
_cell.angle_gamma   90.00
#
_symmetry.space_group_name_H-M   'P 1'
#
loop_
_entity.id
_entity.type
_entity.pdbx_description
1 polymer ?
#
loop_
_entity_poly.entity_id
_entity_poly.type
_entity_poly.pdbx_seq_one_letter_code
_entity_poly.pdbx_strand_id
1 'polypeptide(L)'
;MIVGVPTETFPGERRVATIPAVVPALTKAGLDVLIEPGAGESAGFLDAAYTDKGARIAAGRARLFADADVILQVRSLGANPVNGRDDLELLRPDQTVIGFSEPLGEPQAARDLAARGATAFSMELIPRITRAQSMDAMSSMATIAGYKAVLLAADTLPRMFPMMMTAAGTITPARVFVVGAGVAGLQAIASARRLGAKVEAYDVRPAVKEQVESLGAAFVDLPLDTDDSED
;
A
#
# COMPACT_ATOMS: atom_id res chain seq x y z
N MET A 1 -11.22 -3.23 24.54
CA MET A 1 -10.06 -3.63 23.74
C MET A 1 -9.47 -2.38 23.11
N ILE A 2 -8.15 -2.20 23.19
CA ILE A 2 -7.43 -1.01 22.74
C ILE A 2 -6.66 -1.36 21.45
N VAL A 3 -6.89 -0.56 20.41
CA VAL A 3 -6.15 -0.57 19.15
C VAL A 3 -5.06 0.50 19.22
N GLY A 4 -3.81 0.06 19.26
CA GLY A 4 -2.62 0.90 19.24
C GLY A 4 -2.12 1.13 17.81
N VAL A 5 -1.82 2.38 17.47
CA VAL A 5 -1.18 2.75 16.19
C VAL A 5 0.13 3.47 16.47
N PRO A 6 1.26 2.75 16.44
CA PRO A 6 2.58 3.36 16.57
C PRO A 6 2.98 4.16 15.33
N THR A 7 4.00 5.01 15.49
CA THR A 7 4.68 5.66 14.38
C THR A 7 5.49 4.63 13.58
N GLU A 8 5.50 4.71 12.26
CA GLU A 8 6.35 3.84 11.42
C GLU A 8 7.83 4.21 11.57
N THR A 9 8.69 3.21 11.75
CA THR A 9 10.13 3.41 11.99
C THR A 9 10.99 3.02 10.80
N PHE A 10 10.44 2.38 9.77
CA PHE A 10 11.22 2.04 8.57
C PHE A 10 11.65 3.31 7.83
N PRO A 11 12.92 3.47 7.43
CA PRO A 11 13.39 4.68 6.77
C PRO A 11 12.59 5.04 5.51
N GLY A 12 12.05 6.26 5.48
CA GLY A 12 11.27 6.77 4.35
C GLY A 12 9.82 6.29 4.31
N GLU A 13 9.36 5.46 5.26
CA GLU A 13 7.94 5.19 5.44
C GLU A 13 7.24 6.45 5.93
N ARG A 14 6.18 6.84 5.22
CA ARG A 14 5.42 8.06 5.49
C ARG A 14 3.95 7.80 5.71
N ARG A 15 3.51 6.55 5.50
CA ARG A 15 2.14 6.11 5.76
C ARG A 15 1.95 5.88 7.26
N VAL A 16 0.69 5.77 7.66
CA VAL A 16 0.25 5.41 9.01
C VAL A 16 -0.85 4.36 8.90
N ALA A 17 -0.91 3.41 9.82
CA ALA A 17 -1.80 2.25 9.71
C ALA A 17 -3.30 2.60 9.86
N THR A 18 -3.61 3.73 10.49
CA THR A 18 -4.98 4.26 10.57
C THR A 18 -4.99 5.76 10.35
N ILE A 19 -6.11 6.27 9.83
CA ILE A 19 -6.31 7.72 9.61
C ILE A 19 -7.44 8.23 10.50
N PRO A 20 -7.50 9.54 10.81
CA PRO A 20 -8.55 10.11 11.67
C PRO A 20 -9.98 9.75 11.25
N ALA A 21 -10.23 9.66 9.93
CA ALA A 21 -11.55 9.32 9.39
C ALA A 21 -12.04 7.90 9.75
N VAL A 22 -11.14 6.98 10.09
CA VAL A 22 -11.46 5.58 10.43
C VAL A 22 -11.76 5.42 11.93
N VAL A 23 -11.24 6.32 12.78
CA VAL A 23 -11.40 6.27 14.24
C VAL A 23 -12.87 6.09 14.67
N PRO A 24 -13.86 6.86 14.15
CA PRO A 24 -15.25 6.72 14.59
C PRO A 24 -15.84 5.33 14.29
N ALA A 25 -15.40 4.67 13.22
CA ALA A 25 -15.87 3.32 12.89
C ALA A 25 -15.33 2.29 13.89
N LEU A 26 -14.07 2.43 14.32
CA LEU A 26 -13.46 1.59 15.36
C LEU A 26 -14.14 1.81 16.71
N THR A 27 -14.39 3.07 17.09
CA THR A 27 -15.11 3.40 18.33
C THR A 27 -16.54 2.87 18.32
N LYS A 28 -17.26 2.97 17.19
CA LYS A 28 -18.60 2.38 17.03
C LYS A 28 -18.59 0.85 17.17
N ALA A 29 -17.48 0.19 16.82
CA ALA A 29 -17.28 -1.24 17.02
C ALA A 29 -16.90 -1.61 18.47
N GLY A 30 -16.82 -0.63 19.39
CA GLY A 30 -16.47 -0.85 20.80
C GLY A 30 -14.96 -0.89 21.08
N LEU A 31 -14.15 -0.38 20.15
CA LEU A 31 -12.69 -0.33 20.28
C LEU A 31 -12.23 1.06 20.68
N ASP A 32 -11.34 1.13 21.67
CA ASP A 32 -10.62 2.36 21.98
C ASP A 32 -9.42 2.49 21.04
N VAL A 33 -9.17 3.69 20.52
CA VAL A 33 -8.03 3.95 19.63
C VAL A 33 -6.97 4.74 20.38
N LEU A 34 -5.74 4.22 20.40
CA LEU A 34 -4.58 4.83 21.02
C LEU A 34 -3.50 5.08 19.97
N ILE A 35 -3.09 6.33 19.79
CA ILE A 35 -2.13 6.76 18.76
C ILE A 35 -0.82 7.15 19.44
N GLU A 36 0.32 6.75 18.88
CA GLU A 36 1.63 7.28 19.33
C GLU A 36 1.72 8.76 18.94
N PRO A 37 2.26 9.65 19.81
CA PRO A 37 2.45 11.05 19.46
C PRO A 37 3.15 11.23 18.11
N GLY A 38 2.54 11.98 17.21
CA GLY A 38 3.11 12.29 15.90
C GLY A 38 3.00 11.17 14.84
N ALA A 39 2.35 10.03 15.13
CA ALA A 39 2.30 8.88 14.22
C ALA A 39 1.75 9.21 12.81
N GLY A 40 0.82 10.16 12.72
CA GLY A 40 0.19 10.57 11.47
C GLY A 40 0.87 11.73 10.74
N GLU A 41 1.87 12.39 11.32
CA GLU A 41 2.38 13.67 10.81
C GLU A 41 2.94 13.55 9.39
N SER A 42 3.74 12.52 9.12
CA SER A 42 4.32 12.27 7.79
C SER A 42 3.28 12.00 6.70
N ALA A 43 2.10 11.53 7.10
CA ALA A 43 0.94 11.29 6.26
C ALA A 43 -0.01 12.51 6.17
N GLY A 44 0.29 13.60 6.89
CA GLY A 44 -0.52 14.82 6.91
C GLY A 44 -1.63 14.84 7.96
N PHE A 45 -1.59 13.96 8.97
CA PHE A 45 -2.58 13.89 10.04
C PHE A 45 -1.95 14.25 11.40
N LEU A 46 -2.26 15.44 11.91
CA LEU A 46 -1.82 15.87 13.24
C LEU A 46 -2.57 15.13 14.35
N ASP A 47 -1.96 14.99 15.53
CA ASP A 47 -2.56 14.36 16.72
C ASP A 47 -3.94 14.92 17.05
N ALA A 48 -4.13 16.25 16.93
CA ALA A 48 -5.42 16.91 17.16
C ALA A 48 -6.54 16.34 16.28
N ALA A 49 -6.24 15.98 15.02
CA ALA A 49 -7.23 15.40 14.12
C ALA A 49 -7.70 14.01 14.60
N TYR A 50 -6.84 13.24 15.26
CA TYR A 50 -7.21 11.97 15.88
C TYR A 50 -8.04 12.18 17.15
N THR A 51 -7.65 13.11 18.02
CA THR A 51 -8.38 13.39 19.26
C THR A 51 -9.78 13.96 18.99
N ASP A 52 -9.93 14.80 17.97
CA ASP A 52 -11.22 15.33 17.51
C ASP A 52 -12.18 14.23 17.03
N LYS A 53 -11.65 13.04 16.71
CA LYS A 53 -12.40 11.86 16.28
C LYS A 53 -12.56 10.81 17.39
N GLY A 54 -12.09 11.10 18.59
CA GLY A 54 -12.27 10.26 19.78
C GLY A 54 -11.12 9.30 20.08
N ALA A 55 -9.99 9.40 19.37
CA ALA A 55 -8.79 8.66 19.75
C ALA A 55 -8.07 9.32 20.94
N ARG A 56 -7.27 8.54 21.66
CA ARG A 56 -6.36 9.02 22.69
C ARG A 56 -4.92 9.03 22.17
N ILE A 57 -4.11 9.95 22.68
CA ILE A 57 -2.66 9.97 22.40
C ILE A 57 -1.93 9.26 23.56
N ALA A 58 -1.02 8.35 23.23
CA ALA A 58 -0.22 7.63 24.21
C ALA A 58 0.88 8.51 24.82
N ALA A 59 1.40 8.14 25.99
CA ALA A 59 2.56 8.80 26.60
C ALA A 59 3.91 8.44 25.92
N GLY A 60 3.87 7.93 24.69
CA GLY A 60 5.01 7.41 23.93
C GLY A 60 4.86 5.94 23.54
N ARG A 61 5.77 5.48 22.69
CA ARG A 61 5.75 4.14 22.07
C ARG A 61 5.66 3.00 23.07
N ALA A 62 6.54 2.97 24.08
CA ALA A 62 6.53 1.90 25.08
C ALA A 62 5.20 1.80 25.82
N ARG A 63 4.55 2.94 26.13
CA ARG A 63 3.23 2.95 26.77
C ARG A 63 2.14 2.48 25.83
N LEU A 64 2.21 2.83 24.54
CA LEU A 64 1.27 2.34 23.53
C LEU A 64 1.30 0.81 23.44
N PHE A 65 2.49 0.21 23.31
CA PHE A 65 2.64 -1.24 23.28
C PHE A 65 2.24 -1.88 24.62
N ALA A 66 2.43 -1.20 25.75
CA ALA A 66 2.00 -1.69 27.06
C ALA A 66 0.49 -1.55 27.34
N ASP A 67 -0.26 -0.76 26.59
CA ASP A 67 -1.70 -0.57 26.82
C ASP A 67 -2.55 -1.21 25.72
N ALA A 68 -2.05 -1.34 24.50
CA ALA A 68 -2.80 -1.88 23.36
C ALA A 68 -2.96 -3.40 23.42
N ASP A 69 -4.09 -3.89 22.93
CA ASP A 69 -4.36 -5.32 22.68
C ASP A 69 -4.06 -5.68 21.22
N VAL A 70 -4.32 -4.74 20.30
CA VAL A 70 -4.07 -4.87 18.87
C VAL A 70 -3.14 -3.75 18.41
N ILE A 71 -2.02 -4.09 17.78
CA ILE A 71 -1.08 -3.15 17.17
C ILE A 71 -1.33 -3.12 15.67
N LEU A 72 -1.67 -1.95 15.13
CA LEU A 72 -1.79 -1.74 13.69
C LEU A 72 -0.52 -1.04 13.18
N GLN A 73 0.20 -1.71 12.28
CA GLN A 73 1.38 -1.17 11.61
C GLN A 73 1.18 -1.27 10.10
N VAL A 74 1.80 -0.37 9.36
CA VAL A 74 1.97 -0.54 7.91
C VAL A 74 3.00 -1.63 7.69
N ARG A 75 4.20 -1.49 8.27
CA ARG A 75 5.29 -2.46 8.17
C ARG A 75 5.60 -3.06 9.55
N SER A 76 5.16 -4.29 9.77
CA SER A 76 5.51 -5.07 10.97
C SER A 76 6.93 -5.65 10.86
N LEU A 77 7.35 -6.49 11.81
CA LEU A 77 8.72 -6.98 11.99
C LEU A 77 9.40 -7.42 10.67
N GLY A 78 8.82 -8.35 9.92
CA GLY A 78 9.45 -8.86 8.70
C GLY A 78 9.46 -7.85 7.54
N ALA A 79 8.49 -6.93 7.50
CA ALA A 79 8.50 -5.81 6.56
C ALA A 79 9.38 -4.64 7.03
N ASN A 80 9.91 -4.64 8.25
CA ASN A 80 10.76 -3.57 8.78
C ASN A 80 12.12 -4.14 9.24
N PRO A 81 12.98 -4.56 8.31
CA PRO A 81 14.24 -5.23 8.64
C PRO A 81 15.28 -4.30 9.32
N VAL A 82 15.07 -2.98 9.29
CA VAL A 82 16.01 -2.00 9.84
C VAL A 82 15.73 -1.74 11.32
N ASN A 83 14.48 -1.38 11.66
CA ASN A 83 14.11 -0.91 13.00
C ASN A 83 12.98 -1.74 13.64
N GLY A 84 12.46 -2.76 12.96
CA GLY A 84 11.31 -3.54 13.45
C GLY A 84 11.62 -4.38 14.69
N ARG A 85 12.90 -4.71 14.92
CA ARG A 85 13.32 -5.47 16.10
C ARG A 85 13.09 -4.72 17.41
N ASP A 86 13.15 -3.38 17.39
CA ASP A 86 12.91 -2.56 18.58
C ASP A 86 11.46 -2.75 19.09
N ASP A 87 10.51 -3.02 18.19
CA ASP A 87 9.11 -3.28 18.55
C ASP A 87 8.91 -4.67 19.14
N LEU A 88 9.71 -5.65 18.71
CA LEU A 88 9.60 -7.04 19.17
C LEU A 88 9.80 -7.14 20.69
N GLU A 89 10.70 -6.34 21.25
CA GLU A 89 10.96 -6.30 22.69
C GLU A 89 9.78 -5.72 23.48
N LEU A 90 9.05 -4.78 22.87
CA LEU A 90 7.88 -4.11 23.44
C LEU A 90 6.60 -4.95 23.38
N LEU A 91 6.52 -5.89 22.43
CA LEU A 91 5.39 -6.80 22.30
C LEU A 91 5.24 -7.69 23.54
N ARG A 92 4.01 -8.07 23.81
CA ARG A 92 3.61 -8.89 24.96
C ARG A 92 2.86 -10.14 24.48
N PRO A 93 2.81 -11.20 25.29
CA PRO A 93 1.95 -12.35 25.00
C PRO A 93 0.50 -11.92 24.79
N ASP A 94 -0.20 -12.65 23.93
CA ASP A 94 -1.62 -12.46 23.57
C ASP A 94 -1.96 -11.14 22.83
N GLN A 95 -0.96 -10.34 22.46
CA GLN A 95 -1.17 -9.18 21.57
C GLN A 95 -1.35 -9.61 20.13
N THR A 96 -2.23 -8.90 19.41
CA THR A 96 -2.40 -9.06 17.97
C THR A 96 -1.63 -7.99 17.21
N VAL A 97 -0.89 -8.36 16.17
CA VAL A 97 -0.21 -7.43 15.25
C VAL A 97 -0.83 -7.58 13.86
N ILE A 98 -1.23 -6.47 13.25
CA ILE A 98 -1.80 -6.45 11.89
C ILE A 98 -0.99 -5.47 11.04
N GLY A 99 -0.48 -5.95 9.91
CA GLY A 99 0.31 -5.16 8.96
C GLY A 99 0.94 -6.03 7.88
N PHE A 100 1.74 -5.42 7.01
CA PHE A 100 2.62 -6.21 6.15
C PHE A 100 3.73 -6.81 6.99
N SER A 101 3.99 -8.11 6.85
CA SER A 101 4.93 -8.85 7.72
C SER A 101 5.98 -9.64 6.95
N GLU A 102 5.91 -9.63 5.63
CA GLU A 102 6.72 -10.35 4.64
C GLU A 102 7.03 -11.81 5.03
N PRO A 103 6.06 -12.63 5.52
CA PRO A 103 6.35 -13.91 6.18
C PRO A 103 6.94 -14.98 5.27
N LEU A 104 6.74 -14.87 3.94
CA LEU A 104 7.34 -15.77 2.96
C LEU A 104 8.78 -15.40 2.60
N GLY A 105 9.13 -14.11 2.65
CA GLY A 105 10.49 -13.62 2.44
C GLY A 105 11.34 -13.66 3.71
N GLU A 106 10.70 -13.40 4.85
CA GLU A 106 11.32 -13.27 6.18
C GLU A 106 10.69 -14.23 7.20
N PRO A 107 10.80 -15.57 7.01
CA PRO A 107 10.15 -16.55 7.88
C PRO A 107 10.66 -16.52 9.32
N GLN A 108 11.88 -16.00 9.56
CA GLN A 108 12.41 -15.84 10.91
C GLN A 108 11.62 -14.79 11.70
N ALA A 109 11.15 -13.71 11.07
CA ALA A 109 10.33 -12.70 11.73
C ALA A 109 9.01 -13.29 12.27
N ALA A 110 8.38 -14.19 11.50
CA ALA A 110 7.19 -14.90 11.95
C ALA A 110 7.48 -15.80 13.18
N ARG A 111 8.64 -16.47 13.21
CA ARG A 111 9.08 -17.27 14.36
C ARG A 111 9.35 -16.41 15.60
N ASP A 112 9.98 -15.25 15.41
CA ASP A 112 10.31 -14.33 16.48
C ASP A 112 9.04 -13.74 17.12
N LEU A 113 8.04 -13.34 16.32
CA LEU A 113 6.73 -12.92 16.80
C LEU A 113 6.01 -14.03 17.58
N ALA A 114 6.05 -15.27 17.07
CA ALA A 114 5.47 -16.42 17.74
C ALA A 114 6.17 -16.72 19.09
N ALA A 115 7.50 -16.59 19.15
CA ALA A 115 8.28 -16.76 20.37
C ALA A 115 7.94 -15.71 21.44
N ARG A 116 7.45 -14.54 21.03
CA ARG A 116 6.93 -13.51 21.95
C ARG A 116 5.51 -13.79 22.45
N GLY A 117 4.83 -14.79 21.89
CA GLY A 117 3.44 -15.12 22.19
C GLY A 117 2.44 -14.18 21.52
N ALA A 118 2.85 -13.43 20.49
CA ALA A 118 1.96 -12.56 19.72
C ALA A 118 1.25 -13.32 18.59
N THR A 119 0.04 -12.89 18.23
CA THR A 119 -0.70 -13.35 17.05
C THR A 119 -0.52 -12.34 15.93
N ALA A 120 -0.02 -12.75 14.76
CA ALA A 120 0.22 -11.85 13.63
C ALA A 120 -0.72 -12.15 12.45
N PHE A 121 -1.37 -11.12 11.92
CA PHE A 121 -2.13 -11.17 10.67
C PHE A 121 -1.40 -10.39 9.59
N SER A 122 -0.91 -11.13 8.59
CA SER A 122 -0.18 -10.56 7.46
C SER A 122 -1.13 -10.10 6.36
N MET A 123 -1.15 -8.80 6.06
CA MET A 123 -2.10 -8.21 5.10
C MET A 123 -1.87 -8.67 3.65
N GLU A 124 -0.66 -9.08 3.29
CA GLU A 124 -0.30 -9.66 1.99
C GLU A 124 -0.77 -11.10 1.81
N LEU A 125 -1.16 -11.79 2.88
CA LEU A 125 -1.71 -13.14 2.84
C LEU A 125 -3.24 -13.18 2.90
N ILE A 126 -3.90 -12.03 2.79
CA ILE A 126 -5.37 -11.98 2.65
C ILE A 126 -5.78 -12.76 1.38
N PRO A 127 -6.69 -13.75 1.49
CA PRO A 127 -7.10 -14.53 0.34
C PRO A 127 -7.76 -13.67 -0.73
N ARG A 128 -7.39 -13.88 -2.00
CA ARG A 128 -7.95 -13.17 -3.15
C ARG A 128 -9.31 -13.74 -3.57
N ILE A 129 -10.30 -13.59 -2.70
CA ILE A 129 -11.68 -14.04 -2.89
C ILE A 129 -12.65 -12.87 -2.76
N THR A 130 -13.83 -12.97 -3.40
CA THR A 130 -14.82 -11.87 -3.46
C THR A 130 -15.14 -11.24 -2.10
N ARG A 131 -15.31 -12.05 -1.04
CA ARG A 131 -15.64 -11.55 0.31
C ARG A 131 -14.54 -10.71 0.97
N ALA A 132 -13.30 -10.84 0.51
CA ALA A 132 -12.11 -10.24 1.12
C ALA A 132 -11.50 -9.12 0.25
N GLN A 133 -12.11 -8.77 -0.88
CA GLN A 133 -11.59 -7.74 -1.79
C GLN A 133 -11.40 -6.38 -1.11
N SER A 134 -12.29 -6.00 -0.20
CA SER A 134 -12.17 -4.74 0.57
C SER A 134 -11.04 -4.75 1.61
N MET A 135 -10.45 -5.91 1.89
CA MET A 135 -9.34 -6.10 2.82
C MET A 135 -7.99 -6.23 2.09
N ASP A 136 -7.98 -6.25 0.75
CA ASP A 136 -6.77 -6.40 -0.04
C ASP A 136 -5.96 -5.09 -0.05
N ALA A 137 -5.04 -4.99 0.92
CA ALA A 137 -4.11 -3.89 1.04
C ALA A 137 -3.09 -3.87 -0.13
N MET A 138 -2.74 -5.03 -0.70
CA MET A 138 -1.80 -5.10 -1.82
C MET A 138 -2.38 -4.45 -3.07
N SER A 139 -3.64 -4.72 -3.40
CA SER A 139 -4.32 -4.07 -4.52
C SER A 139 -4.44 -2.55 -4.32
N SER A 140 -4.74 -2.12 -3.09
CA SER A 140 -4.80 -0.69 -2.74
C SER A 140 -3.44 0.00 -2.96
N MET A 141 -2.35 -0.60 -2.47
CA MET A 141 -1.00 -0.04 -2.63
C MET A 141 -0.50 -0.12 -4.08
N ALA A 142 -0.80 -1.20 -4.80
CA ALA A 142 -0.46 -1.35 -6.21
C ALA A 142 -1.13 -0.27 -7.08
N THR A 143 -2.37 0.09 -6.77
CA THR A 143 -3.07 1.20 -7.43
C THR A 143 -2.31 2.51 -7.22
N ILE A 144 -1.97 2.85 -5.98
CA ILE A 144 -1.21 4.08 -5.68
C ILE A 144 0.14 4.07 -6.40
N ALA A 145 0.84 2.93 -6.39
CA ALA A 145 2.13 2.77 -7.05
C ALA A 145 2.04 2.97 -8.56
N GLY A 146 1.05 2.37 -9.24
CA GLY A 146 0.83 2.54 -10.68
C GLY A 146 0.57 3.98 -11.08
N TYR A 147 -0.26 4.70 -10.30
CA TYR A 147 -0.48 6.13 -10.50
C TYR A 147 0.81 6.94 -10.30
N LYS A 148 1.51 6.73 -9.18
CA LYS A 148 2.72 7.49 -8.84
C LYS A 148 3.86 7.23 -9.83
N ALA A 149 3.99 6.01 -10.35
CA ALA A 149 4.99 5.65 -11.35
C ALA A 149 4.87 6.53 -12.61
N VAL A 150 3.64 6.77 -13.08
CA VAL A 150 3.40 7.64 -14.24
C VAL A 150 3.72 9.09 -13.93
N LEU A 151 3.40 9.58 -12.73
CA LEU A 151 3.77 10.95 -12.35
C LEU A 151 5.29 11.14 -12.29
N LEU A 152 6.03 10.16 -11.76
CA LEU A 152 7.50 10.20 -11.76
C LEU A 152 8.06 10.16 -13.17
N ALA A 153 7.47 9.34 -14.06
CA ALA A 153 7.83 9.34 -15.47
C ALA A 153 7.55 10.70 -16.14
N ALA A 154 6.41 11.35 -15.84
CA ALA A 154 6.07 12.65 -16.39
C ALA A 154 6.98 13.79 -15.90
N ASP A 155 7.42 13.71 -14.64
CA ASP A 155 8.37 14.68 -14.05
C ASP A 155 9.78 14.56 -14.66
N THR A 156 10.21 13.33 -14.95
CA THR A 156 11.58 13.04 -15.43
C THR A 156 11.73 13.09 -16.95
N LEU A 157 10.63 12.89 -17.69
CA LEU A 157 10.64 12.86 -19.15
C LEU A 157 10.82 14.29 -19.72
N PRO A 158 11.84 14.57 -20.56
CA PRO A 158 12.09 15.92 -21.11
C PRO A 158 11.14 16.27 -22.28
N ARG A 159 9.90 15.78 -22.23
CA ARG A 159 8.83 16.07 -23.19
C ARG A 159 7.48 15.93 -22.50
N MET A 160 6.50 16.66 -23.00
CA MET A 160 5.14 16.55 -22.49
C MET A 160 4.48 15.26 -22.98
N PHE A 161 3.56 14.74 -22.17
CA PHE A 161 2.77 13.54 -22.48
C PHE A 161 1.76 13.76 -23.62
N PRO A 162 0.92 14.82 -23.61
CA PRO A 162 -0.12 14.98 -24.61
C PRO A 162 0.43 15.43 -25.95
N MET A 163 -0.33 15.14 -27.00
CA MET A 163 -0.18 15.84 -28.27
C MET A 163 -0.58 17.31 -28.06
N MET A 164 0.24 18.24 -28.56
CA MET A 164 -0.09 19.66 -28.55
C MET A 164 0.11 20.24 -29.93
N MET A 165 -0.96 20.80 -30.51
CA MET A 165 -0.90 21.61 -31.71
C MET A 165 -0.89 23.08 -31.28
N THR A 166 0.20 23.78 -31.52
CA THR A 166 0.39 25.17 -31.11
C THR A 166 0.81 26.03 -32.30
N ALA A 167 0.77 27.36 -32.14
CA ALA A 167 1.28 28.28 -33.16
C ALA A 167 2.78 28.04 -33.48
N ALA A 168 3.55 27.53 -32.53
CA ALA A 168 4.97 27.22 -32.69
C ALA A 168 5.24 25.85 -33.36
N GLY A 169 4.20 25.06 -33.64
CA GLY A 169 4.29 23.73 -34.21
C GLY A 169 3.59 22.66 -33.39
N THR A 170 3.78 21.41 -33.79
CA THR A 170 3.15 20.24 -33.17
C THR A 170 4.14 19.42 -32.35
N ILE A 171 3.79 19.15 -31.10
CA ILE A 171 4.50 18.21 -30.24
C ILE A 171 3.78 16.88 -30.29
N THR A 172 4.51 15.82 -30.64
CA THR A 172 3.97 14.46 -30.66
C THR A 172 3.80 13.91 -29.25
N PRO A 173 2.76 13.10 -28.98
CA PRO A 173 2.52 12.56 -27.66
C PRO A 173 3.66 11.65 -27.21
N ALA A 174 3.89 11.56 -25.90
CA ALA A 174 4.77 10.55 -25.34
C ALA A 174 4.26 9.14 -25.67
N ARG A 175 5.17 8.20 -25.85
CA ARG A 175 4.87 6.78 -25.97
C ARG A 175 5.20 6.11 -24.65
N VAL A 176 4.21 5.49 -24.04
CA VAL A 176 4.36 4.75 -22.77
C VAL A 176 4.10 3.29 -23.08
N PHE A 177 5.03 2.42 -22.68
CA PHE A 177 4.88 0.98 -22.79
C PHE A 177 4.84 0.39 -21.38
N VAL A 178 3.76 -0.33 -21.05
CA VAL A 178 3.54 -0.95 -19.74
C VAL A 178 3.74 -2.46 -19.84
N VAL A 179 4.67 -3.01 -19.07
CA VAL A 179 4.92 -4.46 -18.99
C VAL A 179 4.31 -4.99 -17.70
N GLY A 180 3.36 -5.91 -17.83
CA GLY A 180 2.50 -6.41 -16.76
C GLY A 180 1.22 -5.57 -16.61
N ALA A 181 0.07 -6.23 -16.72
CA ALA A 181 -1.28 -5.67 -16.60
C ALA A 181 -2.00 -6.19 -15.33
N GLY A 182 -1.26 -6.29 -14.22
CA GLY A 182 -1.87 -6.38 -12.89
C GLY A 182 -2.45 -5.03 -12.43
N VAL A 183 -2.86 -4.93 -11.17
CA VAL A 183 -3.48 -3.72 -10.61
C VAL A 183 -2.63 -2.45 -10.83
N ALA A 184 -1.33 -2.52 -10.54
CA ALA A 184 -0.43 -1.40 -10.78
C ALA A 184 -0.29 -1.04 -12.26
N GLY A 185 -0.20 -2.05 -13.14
CA GLY A 185 -0.08 -1.87 -14.58
C GLY A 185 -1.31 -1.22 -15.18
N LEU A 186 -2.50 -1.71 -14.86
CA LEU A 186 -3.77 -1.12 -15.30
C LEU A 186 -3.92 0.33 -14.81
N GLN A 187 -3.55 0.60 -13.56
CA GLN A 187 -3.58 1.97 -13.04
C GLN A 187 -2.56 2.89 -13.72
N ALA A 188 -1.38 2.37 -14.07
CA ALA A 188 -0.39 3.11 -14.86
C ALA A 188 -0.90 3.39 -16.28
N ILE A 189 -1.54 2.41 -16.94
CA ILE A 189 -2.18 2.58 -18.24
C ILE A 189 -3.20 3.72 -18.18
N ALA A 190 -4.14 3.65 -17.25
CA ALA A 190 -5.20 4.65 -17.10
C ALA A 190 -4.62 6.05 -16.81
N SER A 191 -3.60 6.14 -15.96
CA SER A 191 -2.96 7.41 -15.61
C SER A 191 -2.21 8.02 -16.80
N ALA A 192 -1.43 7.23 -17.54
CA ALA A 192 -0.70 7.70 -18.71
C ALA A 192 -1.64 8.13 -19.85
N ARG A 193 -2.75 7.40 -20.04
CA ARG A 193 -3.81 7.78 -20.98
C ARG A 193 -4.45 9.11 -20.62
N ARG A 194 -4.76 9.35 -19.35
CA ARG A 194 -5.32 10.64 -18.87
C ARG A 194 -4.36 11.81 -19.07
N LEU A 195 -3.06 11.58 -18.98
CA LEU A 195 -2.03 12.58 -19.32
C LEU A 195 -1.86 12.80 -20.83
N GLY A 196 -2.54 12.02 -21.68
CA GLY A 196 -2.55 12.20 -23.13
C GLY A 196 -1.46 11.42 -23.90
N ALA A 197 -0.79 10.48 -23.25
CA ALA A 197 0.19 9.63 -23.92
C ALA A 197 -0.47 8.61 -24.87
N LYS A 198 0.29 8.18 -25.87
CA LYS A 198 0.00 6.94 -26.60
C LYS A 198 0.51 5.77 -25.75
N VAL A 199 -0.39 4.91 -25.31
CA VAL A 199 -0.07 3.82 -24.40
C VAL A 199 -0.21 2.48 -25.11
N GLU A 200 0.83 1.67 -24.99
CA GLU A 200 0.90 0.26 -25.39
C GLU A 200 1.15 -0.56 -24.11
N ALA A 201 0.64 -1.78 -24.03
CA ALA A 201 0.88 -2.65 -22.90
C ALA A 201 1.00 -4.12 -23.30
N TYR A 202 1.71 -4.89 -22.48
CA TYR A 202 1.90 -6.32 -22.65
C TYR A 202 1.75 -7.02 -21.30
N ASP A 203 1.17 -8.21 -21.32
CA ASP A 203 1.14 -9.17 -20.21
C ASP A 203 1.16 -10.57 -20.83
N VAL A 204 1.70 -11.54 -20.09
CA VAL A 204 1.76 -12.93 -20.55
C VAL A 204 0.38 -13.59 -20.57
N ARG A 205 -0.56 -13.09 -19.76
CA ARG A 205 -1.92 -13.65 -19.65
C ARG A 205 -2.80 -13.07 -20.75
N PRO A 206 -3.42 -13.90 -21.61
CA PRO A 206 -4.30 -13.41 -22.67
C PRO A 206 -5.57 -12.73 -22.11
N ALA A 207 -6.06 -13.16 -20.95
CA ALA A 207 -7.29 -12.65 -20.33
C ALA A 207 -7.26 -11.16 -19.97
N VAL A 208 -6.07 -10.55 -19.81
CA VAL A 208 -5.96 -9.12 -19.48
C VAL A 208 -6.02 -8.21 -20.70
N LYS A 209 -5.99 -8.76 -21.92
CA LYS A 209 -6.06 -7.98 -23.16
C LYS A 209 -7.29 -7.07 -23.21
N GLU A 210 -8.46 -7.62 -22.90
CA GLU A 210 -9.71 -6.86 -22.86
C GLU A 210 -9.64 -5.71 -21.82
N GLN A 211 -9.00 -5.96 -20.68
CA GLN A 211 -8.84 -4.93 -19.63
C GLN A 211 -7.94 -3.79 -20.11
N VAL A 212 -6.82 -4.11 -20.76
CA VAL A 212 -5.90 -3.12 -21.36
C VAL A 212 -6.63 -2.27 -22.41
N GLU A 213 -7.35 -2.92 -23.33
CA GLU A 213 -8.08 -2.26 -24.41
C GLU A 213 -9.25 -1.41 -23.89
N SER A 214 -9.93 -1.85 -22.82
CA SER A 214 -11.00 -1.08 -22.18
C SER A 214 -10.53 0.26 -21.59
N LEU A 215 -9.24 0.35 -21.25
CA LEU A 215 -8.59 1.59 -20.78
C LEU A 215 -8.06 2.45 -21.93
N GLY A 216 -8.23 2.02 -23.19
CA GLY A 216 -7.81 2.73 -24.39
C GLY A 216 -6.33 2.60 -24.73
N ALA A 217 -5.63 1.60 -24.17
CA ALA A 217 -4.28 1.24 -24.59
C ALA A 217 -4.31 0.13 -25.65
N ALA A 218 -3.24 0.05 -26.47
CA ALA A 218 -3.07 -1.04 -27.41
C ALA A 218 -2.36 -2.22 -26.71
N PHE A 219 -2.96 -3.41 -26.79
CA PHE A 219 -2.29 -4.63 -26.34
C PHE A 219 -1.27 -5.10 -27.39
N VAL A 220 -0.06 -5.44 -26.95
CA VAL A 220 1.02 -5.92 -27.82
C VAL A 220 1.02 -7.44 -27.77
N ASP A 221 0.58 -8.10 -28.83
CA ASP A 221 0.69 -9.56 -28.95
C ASP A 221 2.13 -9.94 -29.31
N LEU A 222 2.76 -10.79 -28.49
CA LEU A 222 4.05 -11.42 -28.79
C LEU A 222 3.80 -12.89 -29.15
N PRO A 223 4.44 -13.43 -30.20
CA PRO A 223 4.32 -14.84 -30.57
C PRO A 223 5.12 -15.71 -29.59
N LEU A 224 4.61 -15.85 -28.38
CA LEU A 224 5.17 -16.65 -27.29
C LEU A 224 4.15 -17.73 -26.92
N ASP A 225 4.65 -18.92 -26.60
CA ASP A 225 3.82 -20.01 -26.09
C ASP A 225 3.54 -19.75 -24.61
N THR A 226 2.29 -19.47 -24.24
CA THR A 226 1.90 -18.96 -22.91
C THR A 226 0.80 -19.77 -22.24
N ASP A 227 0.44 -20.95 -22.76
CA ASP A 227 -0.72 -21.75 -22.31
C ASP A 227 -0.67 -22.13 -20.80
N ASP A 228 0.52 -22.15 -20.19
CA ASP A 228 0.73 -22.47 -18.76
C ASP A 228 0.94 -21.23 -17.85
N SER A 229 0.69 -20.00 -18.33
CA SER A 229 1.09 -18.77 -17.62
C SER A 229 0.05 -18.22 -16.63
N GLU A 230 -0.97 -19.00 -16.28
CA GLU A 230 -2.05 -18.59 -15.37
C GLU A 230 -1.81 -19.15 -13.95
N ASP A 231 -1.41 -18.27 -13.02
CA ASP A 231 -1.46 -18.48 -11.56
C ASP A 231 -2.37 -17.42 -10.89
#